data_AF-A0A7K0MSX2-F1
#
_entry.id   AF-A0A7K0MSX2-F1
#
_cell.length_a   1.000
_cell.length_b   1.000
_cell.length_c   1.000
_cell.angle_alpha   90.00
_cell.angle_beta   90.00
_cell.angle_gamma   90.00
#
_symmetry.space_group_name_H-M   'P 1'
#
loop_
_entity.id
_entity.type
_entity.pdbx_description
1 polymer ?
#
loop_
_entity_poly.entity_id
_entity_poly.type
_entity_poly.pdbx_seq_one_letter_code
_entity_poly.pdbx_strand_id
1 'polypeptide(L)' 'LKSNDRGIPRAGMAIKDESGNEIGIVTSGTFSPSLKVGIALALIEPNFEIGDDVIIDVRGRESSATITSIPFMPSHVR' A
#
# COMPACT_ATOMS: atom_id res chain seq x y z
N LEU A 1 -2.84 1.20 -2.37
CA LEU A 1 -1.66 0.31 -2.27
C LEU A 1 -2.10 -1.14 -2.22
N LYS A 2 -1.41 -2.01 -2.97
CA LYS A 2 -1.57 -3.46 -2.93
C LYS A 2 -0.21 -4.09 -2.63
N SER A 3 -0.10 -4.89 -1.57
CA SER A 3 1.15 -5.57 -1.24
C SER A 3 1.52 -6.59 -2.33
N ASN A 4 2.81 -6.63 -2.67
CA ASN A 4 3.40 -7.61 -3.58
C ASN A 4 3.94 -8.84 -2.84
N ASP A 5 4.06 -8.73 -1.51
CA ASP A 5 4.50 -9.79 -0.62
C ASP A 5 3.50 -10.06 0.52
N ARG A 6 3.96 -10.76 1.57
CA ARG A 6 3.13 -11.15 2.73
C ARG A 6 2.98 -10.05 3.79
N GLY A 7 3.59 -8.89 3.60
CA GLY A 7 3.48 -7.76 4.51
C GLY A 7 2.07 -7.17 4.45
N ILE A 8 1.45 -7.02 5.63
CA ILE A 8 0.09 -6.50 5.73
C ILE A 8 0.14 -5.08 6.32
N PRO A 9 -0.08 -4.04 5.48
CA PRO A 9 -0.01 -2.67 5.94
C PRO A 9 -1.11 -2.37 6.98
N ARG A 10 -0.81 -1.46 7.89
CA ARG A 10 -1.70 -0.94 8.94
C ARG A 10 -1.54 0.58 9.00
N ALA A 11 -2.54 1.25 9.56
CA ALA A 11 -2.50 2.69 9.78
C ALA A 11 -1.23 3.10 10.54
N GLY A 12 -0.60 4.19 10.11
CA GLY A 12 0.60 4.75 10.72
C GLY A 12 1.93 4.19 10.20
N MET A 13 1.93 3.20 9.31
CA MET A 13 3.17 2.71 8.70
C MET A 13 3.69 3.70 7.65
N ALA A 14 4.99 4.00 7.73
CA ALA A 14 5.68 4.85 6.78
C ALA A 14 5.79 4.18 5.41
N ILE A 15 5.73 4.98 4.36
CA ILE A 15 5.92 4.58 2.97
C ILE A 15 7.21 5.24 2.49
N LYS A 16 8.06 4.46 1.84
CA LYS A 16 9.37 4.89 1.37
C LYS A 16 9.51 4.65 -0.13
N ASP A 17 10.34 5.46 -0.77
CA ASP A 17 10.84 5.20 -2.12
C ASP A 17 11.96 4.15 -2.11
N GLU A 18 12.49 3.81 -3.29
CA GLU A 18 13.61 2.86 -3.44
C GLU A 18 14.92 3.34 -2.78
N SER A 19 15.07 4.65 -2.58
CA SER A 19 16.22 5.26 -1.92
C SER A 19 16.08 5.27 -0.39
N GLY A 20 14.94 4.82 0.14
CA GLY A 20 14.63 4.78 1.57
C GLY A 20 14.09 6.10 2.13
N ASN A 21 13.81 7.10 1.30
CA ASN A 21 13.21 8.36 1.76
C ASN A 21 11.74 8.12 2.08
N GLU A 22 11.24 8.67 3.18
CA GLU A 22 9.82 8.62 3.52
C GLU A 22 9.01 9.57 2.63
N ILE A 23 8.05 9.03 1.89
CA ILE A 23 7.23 9.73 0.87
C ILE A 23 5.74 9.75 1.21
N GLY A 24 5.37 9.19 2.35
CA GLY A 24 3.97 9.09 2.73
C GLY A 24 3.70 8.19 3.92
N ILE A 25 2.40 8.03 4.21
CA ILE A 25 1.91 7.27 5.34
C ILE A 25 0.66 6.46 4.98
N VAL A 26 0.59 5.23 5.47
CA VAL A 26 -0.63 4.42 5.40
C VAL A 26 -1.68 5.01 6.35
N THR A 27 -2.84 5.40 5.81
CA THR A 27 -3.96 5.92 6.62
C THR A 27 -4.87 4.81 7.10
N SER A 28 -5.13 3.81 6.26
CA SER A 28 -5.85 2.59 6.62
C SER A 28 -5.30 1.39 5.88
N GLY A 29 -5.28 0.22 6.50
CA GLY A 29 -4.72 -0.98 5.90
C GLY A 29 -5.17 -2.25 6.57
N THR A 30 -5.38 -3.31 5.78
CA THR A 30 -5.81 -4.62 6.25
C THR A 30 -5.38 -5.73 5.28
N PHE A 31 -5.61 -6.99 5.66
CA PHE A 31 -5.54 -8.11 4.72
C PHE A 31 -6.87 -8.20 3.97
N SER A 32 -6.82 -8.31 2.64
CA SER A 32 -8.00 -8.59 1.81
C SER A 32 -8.21 -10.10 1.68
N PRO A 33 -9.28 -10.68 2.25
CA PRO A 33 -9.54 -12.12 2.10
C PRO A 33 -9.80 -12.53 0.65
N SER A 34 -10.46 -11.66 -0.12
CA SER A 34 -10.79 -11.92 -1.53
C SER A 34 -9.57 -11.89 -2.44
N LEU A 35 -8.65 -10.93 -2.22
CA LEU A 35 -7.43 -10.80 -3.03
C LEU A 35 -6.25 -11.60 -2.46
N LYS A 36 -6.36 -12.10 -1.22
CA LYS A 36 -5.32 -12.83 -0.49
C LYS A 36 -3.99 -12.06 -0.36
N VAL A 37 -4.06 -10.73 -0.31
CA VAL A 37 -2.91 -9.83 -0.17
C VAL A 37 -3.22 -8.69 0.80
N GLY A 38 -2.19 -8.00 1.28
CA GLY A 38 -2.36 -6.73 1.98
C GLY A 38 -2.88 -5.64 1.04
N ILE A 39 -3.80 -4.81 1.53
CA ILE A 39 -4.27 -3.61 0.83
C ILE A 39 -4.29 -2.44 1.81
N ALA A 40 -4.06 -1.24 1.28
CA ALA A 40 -4.06 -0.03 2.07
C ALA A 40 -4.47 1.22 1.27
N LEU A 41 -5.10 2.15 1.98
CA LEU A 41 -5.17 3.56 1.60
C LEU A 41 -4.00 4.30 2.23
N ALA A 42 -3.49 5.29 1.51
CA ALA A 42 -2.32 6.04 1.91
C ALA A 42 -2.42 7.48 1.42
N LEU A 43 -1.74 8.37 2.13
CA LEU A 43 -1.38 9.70 1.64
C LEU A 43 0.08 9.60 1.18
N ILE A 44 0.33 9.95 -0.07
CA ILE A 44 1.64 9.86 -0.73
C ILE A 44 1.90 11.21 -1.40
N GLU A 45 3.17 11.59 -1.48
CA GLU A 45 3.60 12.74 -2.26
C GLU A 45 3.08 12.69 -3.71
N PRO A 46 2.79 13.85 -4.33
CA PRO A 46 2.10 13.92 -5.63
C PRO A 46 2.96 13.47 -6.82
N ASN A 47 4.25 13.22 -6.62
CA ASN A 47 5.18 12.86 -7.69
C ASN A 47 5.15 11.37 -8.05
N PHE A 48 4.31 10.58 -7.37
CA PHE A 48 4.16 9.16 -7.59
C PHE A 48 2.83 8.84 -8.28
N GLU A 49 2.87 7.93 -9.24
CA GLU A 49 1.76 7.58 -10.10
C GLU A 49 1.21 6.18 -9.81
N ILE A 50 0.05 5.88 -10.38
CA ILE A 50 -0.52 4.53 -10.35
C ILE A 50 0.39 3.60 -11.16
N GLY A 51 0.83 2.51 -10.54
CA GLY A 51 1.76 1.54 -11.12
C GLY A 51 3.14 1.57 -10.45
N ASP A 52 3.49 2.65 -9.75
CA ASP A 52 4.77 2.75 -9.06
C ASP A 52 4.86 1.78 -7.89
N ASP A 53 6.05 1.19 -7.72
CA ASP A 53 6.39 0.38 -6.56
C ASP A 53 6.92 1.27 -5.43
N VAL A 54 6.49 0.95 -4.21
CA VAL A 54 6.87 1.63 -2.97
C VAL A 54 7.17 0.60 -1.90
N ILE A 55 7.90 1.02 -0.86
CA ILE A 55 8.26 0.19 0.28
C ILE A 55 7.45 0.64 1.49
N ILE A 56 6.74 -0.28 2.14
CA ILE A 56 6.04 -0.02 3.40
C ILE A 56 6.89 -0.56 4.55
N ASP A 57 7.12 0.26 5.57
CA ASP A 57 7.79 -0.15 6.80
C ASP A 57 6.81 -0.90 7.74
N VAL A 58 6.77 -2.22 7.60
CA VAL A 58 5.90 -3.09 8.40
C VAL A 58 6.64 -3.52 9.66
N ARG A 59 6.66 -2.64 10.67
CA ARG A 59 7.31 -2.87 11.99
C ARG A 59 8.81 -3.14 11.88
N GLY A 60 9.53 -2.32 11.13
CA GLY A 60 10.97 -2.43 10.89
C GLY A 60 11.35 -3.42 9.79
N ARG A 61 10.38 -3.91 9.00
CA ARG A 61 10.60 -4.78 7.85
C ARG A 61 10.09 -4.10 6.60
N GLU A 62 10.92 -4.08 5.57
CA GLU A 62 10.53 -3.58 4.26
C GLU A 62 9.58 -4.57 3.58
N SER A 63 8.45 -4.05 3.11
CA SER A 63 7.44 -4.81 2.36
C SER A 63 7.11 -4.04 1.08
N SER A 64 7.23 -4.69 -0.06
CA SER A 64 6.93 -4.10 -1.36
C SER A 64 5.42 -4.00 -1.58
N ALA A 65 4.97 -2.86 -2.09
CA ALA A 65 3.60 -2.65 -2.52
C ALA A 65 3.55 -1.76 -3.77
N THR A 66 2.51 -1.93 -4.57
CA THR A 66 2.28 -1.10 -5.77
C THR A 66 1.16 -0.08 -5.51
N ILE A 67 1.34 1.14 -6.00
CA ILE A 67 0.28 2.15 -6.08
C ILE A 67 -0.73 1.70 -7.12
N THR A 68 -1.99 1.53 -6.71
CA THR A 68 -3.03 0.97 -7.57
C THR A 68 -4.30 1.81 -7.48
N SER A 69 -5.08 1.80 -8.55
CA SER A 69 -6.37 2.49 -8.60
C SER A 69 -7.38 1.85 -7.65
N ILE A 70 -8.32 2.67 -7.20
CA ILE A 70 -9.49 2.22 -6.44
C ILE A 70 -10.72 2.18 -7.38
N PRO A 71 -11.68 1.27 -7.15
CA PRO A 71 -11.74 0.29 -6.07
C PRO A 71 -10.84 -0.94 -6.33
N PHE A 72 -10.36 -1.58 -5.26
CA PHE A 72 -9.51 -2.79 -5.36
C PHE A 72 -10.21 -4.00 -5.97
N MET A 73 -11.55 -4.01 -5.99
CA MET A 73 -12.39 -5.06 -6.55
C MET A 73 -13.67 -4.40 -7.08
N PRO A 74 -14.27 -4.89 -8.18
CA PRO A 74 -15.53 -4.36 -8.69
C PRO A 74 -16.66 -4.46 -7.66
N SER A 75 -17.48 -3.41 -7.60
CA SER A 75 -18.73 -3.43 -6.84
C SER A 75 -19.78 -4.25 -7.58
N HIS A 76 -20.52 -5.08 -6.84
CA HIS A 76 -21.66 -5.84 -7.36
C HIS A 76 -22.98 -5.39 -6.74
N VAL A 77 -22.99 -4.24 -6.06
CA VAL A 77 -24.21 -3.66 -5.50
C VAL A 77 -25.09 -3.17 -6.65
N ARG A 78 -26.36 -3.61 -6.65
CA ARG A 78 -27.43 -3.13 -7.54
C ARG A 78 -28.21 -2.02 -6.88
#